data_AF-A0A5N6ZR67-F1
#
_entry.id   AF-A0A5N6ZR67-F1
#
_cell.length_a   1.000
_cell.length_b   1.000
_cell.length_c   1.000
_cell.angle_alpha   90.00
_cell.angle_beta   90.00
_cell.angle_gamma   90.00
#
_symmetry.space_group_name_H-M   'P 1'
#
loop_
_entity.id
_entity.type
_entity.pdbx_description
1 polymer ?
#
loop_
_entity_poly.entity_id
_entity_poly.type
_entity_poly.pdbx_seq_one_letter_code
_entity_poly.pdbx_strand_id
1 'polypeptide(L)'
;MEAEKIYAVHSMLKLVYHRNKNQHKKTKWWKWLSVLKRTTWNLARSLDRIQSPSGAAESPDLHIQCLANHVLPRCYLAFSTVVADGQFSTLGAVLLGTLACLAKSTGIDKQMKFAAQTEVRRATAHARIDGPEDIGEVLSRDNALLGFGEFLEKPCSKLEECPKSSPKKSNKITDFAVKQSKIKKRKKKKDAIDDLFDNLL
;
A
#
# COMPACT_ATOMS: atom_id res chain seq x y z
N MET A 1 -11.90 -23.68 -7.22
CA MET A 1 -10.80 -22.69 -7.20
C MET A 1 -10.18 -22.69 -8.58
N GLU A 2 -10.00 -21.52 -9.20
CA GLU A 2 -9.52 -21.45 -10.58
C GLU A 2 -7.99 -21.28 -10.58
N ALA A 3 -7.27 -22.40 -10.71
CA ALA A 3 -5.80 -22.43 -10.66
C ALA A 3 -5.17 -21.48 -11.71
N GLU A 4 -5.76 -21.41 -12.91
CA GLU A 4 -5.32 -20.51 -13.98
C GLU A 4 -5.34 -19.03 -13.55
N LYS A 5 -6.39 -18.59 -12.84
CA LYS A 5 -6.49 -17.21 -12.33
C LYS A 5 -5.39 -16.92 -11.30
N ILE A 6 -5.04 -17.89 -10.46
CA ILE A 6 -3.96 -17.74 -9.48
C ILE A 6 -2.60 -17.61 -10.18
N TYR A 7 -2.37 -18.37 -11.26
CA TYR A 7 -1.18 -18.24 -12.10
C TYR A 7 -1.11 -16.89 -12.83
N ALA A 8 -2.23 -16.40 -13.33
CA ALA A 8 -2.31 -15.06 -13.92
C ALA A 8 -1.92 -13.98 -12.90
N VAL A 9 -2.50 -14.03 -11.69
CA VAL A 9 -2.15 -13.11 -10.60
C VAL A 9 -0.66 -13.21 -10.23
N HIS A 10 -0.10 -14.42 -10.16
CA HIS A 10 1.32 -14.59 -9.89
C HIS A 10 2.19 -13.93 -10.97
N SER A 11 1.81 -14.08 -12.25
CA SER A 11 2.50 -13.47 -13.38
C SER A 11 2.47 -11.95 -13.31
N MET A 12 1.31 -11.36 -13.00
CA MET A 12 1.18 -9.91 -12.75
C MET A 12 2.09 -9.45 -11.61
N LEU A 13 2.06 -10.14 -10.46
CA LEU A 13 2.90 -9.82 -9.31
C LEU A 13 4.39 -9.90 -9.66
N LYS A 14 4.81 -10.87 -10.48
CA LYS A 14 6.19 -11.02 -10.96
C LYS A 14 6.61 -9.85 -11.84
N LEU A 15 5.75 -9.42 -12.77
CA LEU A 15 6.01 -8.29 -13.65
C LEU A 15 6.15 -6.98 -12.86
N VAL A 16 5.19 -6.69 -11.98
CA VAL A 16 5.23 -5.51 -11.10
C VAL A 16 6.48 -5.53 -10.22
N TYR A 17 6.82 -6.69 -9.65
CA TYR A 17 8.01 -6.86 -8.82
C TYR A 17 9.30 -6.61 -9.60
N HIS A 18 9.41 -7.09 -10.85
CA HIS A 18 10.61 -6.88 -11.65
C HIS A 18 10.76 -5.40 -12.04
N ARG A 19 9.68 -4.79 -12.53
CA ARG A 19 9.66 -3.40 -13.00
C ARG A 19 10.04 -2.39 -11.91
N ASN A 20 9.55 -2.63 -10.69
CA ASN A 20 9.64 -1.69 -9.58
C ASN A 20 10.79 -2.01 -8.61
N LYS A 21 11.53 -3.10 -8.87
CA LYS A 21 12.60 -3.58 -7.98
C LYS A 21 13.59 -2.45 -7.71
N ASN A 22 14.13 -1.79 -8.73
CA ASN A 22 15.24 -0.87 -8.52
C ASN A 22 14.86 0.44 -7.80
N GLN A 23 13.58 0.80 -7.78
CA GLN A 23 13.09 2.04 -7.17
C GLN A 23 12.66 1.83 -5.72
N HIS A 24 12.09 0.67 -5.39
CA HIS A 24 11.35 0.49 -4.14
C HIS A 24 11.89 -0.60 -3.21
N LYS A 25 13.07 -1.19 -3.45
CA LYS A 25 13.60 -2.29 -2.58
C LYS A 25 13.59 -1.99 -1.08
N LYS A 26 13.75 -0.71 -0.71
CA LYS A 26 13.89 -0.26 0.69
C LYS A 26 12.55 0.16 1.33
N THR A 27 11.44 0.17 0.60
CA THR A 27 10.15 0.62 1.15
C THR A 27 9.49 -0.49 1.98
N LYS A 28 8.69 -0.09 2.98
CA LYS A 28 7.98 -1.03 3.85
C LYS A 28 6.98 -1.90 3.08
N TRP A 29 6.27 -1.32 2.11
CA TRP A 29 5.31 -2.04 1.29
C TRP A 29 5.96 -3.06 0.34
N TRP A 30 7.22 -2.86 -0.06
CA TRP A 30 7.95 -3.79 -0.93
C TRP A 30 8.15 -5.16 -0.29
N LYS A 31 8.37 -5.19 1.04
CA LYS A 31 8.42 -6.43 1.81
C LYS A 31 7.11 -7.20 1.66
N TRP A 32 5.98 -6.53 1.77
CA TRP A 32 4.64 -7.13 1.64
C TRP A 32 4.35 -7.63 0.23
N LEU A 33 4.74 -6.88 -0.82
CA LEU A 33 4.68 -7.38 -2.19
C LEU A 33 5.53 -8.65 -2.38
N SER A 34 6.72 -8.69 -1.78
CA SER A 34 7.61 -9.86 -1.85
C SER A 34 6.98 -11.08 -1.17
N VAL A 35 6.36 -10.89 -0.01
CA VAL A 35 5.62 -11.93 0.72
C VAL A 35 4.46 -12.42 -0.12
N LEU A 36 3.60 -11.51 -0.60
CA LEU A 36 2.43 -11.83 -1.41
C LEU A 36 2.80 -12.66 -2.65
N LYS A 37 3.83 -12.25 -3.39
CA LYS A 37 4.32 -12.98 -4.56
C LYS A 37 4.73 -14.42 -4.22
N ARG A 38 5.41 -14.63 -3.09
CA ARG A 38 5.85 -15.96 -2.63
C ARG A 38 4.67 -16.81 -2.18
N THR A 39 3.74 -16.23 -1.42
CA THR A 39 2.56 -16.96 -0.93
C THR A 39 1.63 -17.37 -2.08
N THR A 40 1.42 -16.49 -3.07
CA THR A 40 0.65 -16.83 -4.29
C THR A 40 1.32 -17.96 -5.08
N TRP A 41 2.65 -17.95 -5.19
CA TRP A 41 3.40 -19.03 -5.86
C TRP A 41 3.30 -20.37 -5.12
N ASN A 42 3.45 -20.34 -3.79
CA ASN A 42 3.30 -21.55 -2.97
C ASN A 42 1.89 -22.13 -3.09
N LEU A 43 0.87 -21.26 -3.08
CA LEU A 43 -0.51 -21.66 -3.27
C LEU A 43 -0.74 -22.28 -4.65
N ALA A 44 -0.25 -21.66 -5.73
CA ALA A 44 -0.35 -22.20 -7.08
C ALA A 44 0.29 -23.61 -7.17
N ARG A 45 1.50 -23.76 -6.61
CA ARG A 45 2.20 -25.06 -6.58
C ARG A 45 1.46 -26.11 -5.74
N SER A 46 0.83 -25.72 -4.61
CA SER A 46 0.05 -26.67 -3.81
C SER A 46 -1.18 -27.17 -4.58
N LEU A 47 -1.81 -26.34 -5.40
CA LEU A 47 -2.97 -26.73 -6.20
C LEU A 47 -2.60 -27.69 -7.34
N ASP A 48 -1.41 -27.54 -7.93
CA ASP A 48 -0.92 -28.48 -8.95
C ASP A 48 -0.57 -29.84 -8.36
N ARG A 49 -0.05 -29.88 -7.13
CA ARG A 49 0.22 -31.15 -6.42
C ARG A 49 -1.05 -31.95 -6.18
N ILE A 50 -2.16 -31.28 -5.88
CA ILE A 50 -3.47 -31.92 -5.65
C ILE A 50 -4.07 -32.47 -6.94
N GLN A 51 -3.81 -31.81 -8.08
CA GLN A 51 -4.24 -32.30 -9.40
C GLN A 51 -3.41 -33.50 -9.89
N SER A 52 -2.23 -33.74 -9.31
CA SER A 52 -1.41 -34.92 -9.62
C SER A 52 -1.82 -36.11 -8.72
N PRO A 53 -2.04 -37.31 -9.27
CA PRO A 53 -2.59 -38.46 -8.52
C PRO A 53 -1.62 -39.11 -7.52
N SER A 54 -0.45 -38.52 -7.27
CA SER A 54 0.63 -39.11 -6.47
C SER A 54 1.08 -38.18 -5.35
N GLY A 55 0.48 -38.35 -4.17
CA GLY A 55 1.19 -38.27 -2.90
C GLY A 55 1.08 -36.98 -2.07
N ALA A 56 0.54 -37.18 -0.86
CA ALA A 56 0.59 -36.36 0.36
C ALA A 56 -0.29 -35.10 0.42
N ALA A 57 -1.37 -35.24 1.20
CA ALA A 57 -2.42 -34.28 1.51
C ALA A 57 -1.93 -33.12 2.39
N GLU A 58 -1.12 -32.22 1.86
CA GLU A 58 -1.07 -30.86 2.40
C GLU A 58 -2.36 -30.15 1.94
N SER A 59 -3.33 -30.00 2.83
CA SER A 59 -4.59 -29.36 2.49
C SER A 59 -4.32 -27.90 2.07
N PRO A 60 -4.82 -27.47 0.89
CA PRO A 60 -4.62 -26.10 0.42
C PRO A 60 -5.30 -25.09 1.37
N ASP A 61 -6.23 -25.57 2.19
CA ASP A 61 -7.01 -24.81 3.15
C ASP A 61 -6.13 -24.10 4.19
N LEU A 62 -5.06 -24.74 4.69
CA LEU A 62 -4.15 -24.09 5.65
C LEU A 62 -3.43 -22.90 5.02
N HIS A 63 -3.01 -23.03 3.75
CA HIS A 63 -2.38 -21.95 3.01
C HIS A 63 -3.35 -20.80 2.75
N ILE A 64 -4.60 -21.12 2.41
CA ILE A 64 -5.67 -20.14 2.18
C ILE A 64 -6.03 -19.41 3.49
N GLN A 65 -6.12 -20.11 4.61
CA GLN A 65 -6.40 -19.52 5.92
C GLN A 65 -5.26 -18.60 6.37
N CYS A 66 -4.00 -19.02 6.23
CA CYS A 66 -2.85 -18.17 6.52
C CYS A 66 -2.82 -16.91 5.64
N LEU A 67 -3.14 -17.07 4.35
CA LEU A 67 -3.27 -15.96 3.41
C LEU A 67 -4.38 -14.99 3.84
N ALA A 68 -5.56 -15.49 4.20
CA ALA A 68 -6.71 -14.69 4.61
C ALA A 68 -6.49 -13.96 5.93
N ASN A 69 -5.94 -14.64 6.95
CA ASN A 69 -5.86 -14.12 8.32
C ASN A 69 -4.64 -13.20 8.53
N HIS A 70 -3.53 -13.46 7.84
CA HIS A 70 -2.27 -12.75 8.12
C HIS A 70 -1.76 -11.94 6.95
N VAL A 71 -1.75 -12.50 5.74
CA VAL A 71 -1.08 -11.87 4.60
C VAL A 71 -1.96 -10.80 3.97
N LEU A 72 -3.23 -11.09 3.72
CA LEU A 72 -4.19 -10.18 3.09
C LEU A 72 -4.34 -8.86 3.87
N PRO A 73 -4.65 -8.87 5.19
CA PRO A 73 -4.88 -7.64 5.93
C PRO A 73 -3.64 -6.75 5.99
N ARG A 74 -2.45 -7.36 6.12
CA ARG A 74 -1.18 -6.63 6.16
C ARG A 74 -0.79 -6.08 4.79
N CYS A 75 -1.06 -6.82 3.71
CA CYS A 75 -0.87 -6.34 2.35
C CYS A 75 -1.83 -5.19 2.02
N TYR A 76 -3.11 -5.33 2.42
CA TYR A 76 -4.11 -4.26 2.26
C TYR A 76 -3.64 -2.98 2.95
N LEU A 77 -3.28 -3.06 4.25
CA LEU A 77 -2.78 -1.90 4.98
C LEU A 77 -1.55 -1.28 4.31
N ALA A 78 -0.55 -2.11 3.96
CA ALA A 78 0.68 -1.61 3.35
C ALA A 78 0.43 -0.97 1.97
N PHE A 79 -0.42 -1.55 1.13
CA PHE A 79 -0.71 -1.02 -0.21
C PHE A 79 -1.62 0.21 -0.15
N SER A 80 -2.55 0.27 0.79
CA SER A 80 -3.36 1.47 1.05
C SER A 80 -2.49 2.67 1.43
N THR A 81 -1.38 2.47 2.17
CA THR A 81 -0.44 3.58 2.40
C THR A 81 0.23 4.09 1.13
N VAL A 82 0.48 3.23 0.13
CA VAL A 82 1.04 3.65 -1.17
C VAL A 82 0.04 4.48 -1.96
N VAL A 83 -1.25 4.13 -1.87
CA VAL A 83 -2.33 4.93 -2.47
C VAL A 83 -2.44 6.29 -1.77
N ALA A 84 -2.42 6.29 -0.43
CA ALA A 84 -2.54 7.49 0.38
C ALA A 84 -1.35 8.47 0.22
N ASP A 85 -0.14 7.95 -0.01
CA ASP A 85 1.07 8.75 -0.25
C ASP A 85 0.99 9.58 -1.55
N GLY A 86 0.11 9.21 -2.50
CA GLY A 86 -0.17 9.96 -3.72
C GLY A 86 0.88 9.84 -4.81
N GLN A 87 2.18 9.85 -4.46
CA GLN A 87 3.32 9.83 -5.40
C GLN A 87 3.35 8.58 -6.28
N PHE A 88 2.85 7.46 -5.77
CA PHE A 88 2.77 6.17 -6.48
C PHE A 88 1.35 5.60 -6.45
N SER A 89 0.34 6.48 -6.41
CA SER A 89 -1.07 6.11 -6.27
C SER A 89 -1.55 5.12 -7.34
N THR A 90 -1.16 5.30 -8.60
CA THR A 90 -1.49 4.36 -9.69
C THR A 90 -0.92 2.96 -9.43
N LEU A 91 0.33 2.87 -8.98
CA LEU A 91 0.93 1.60 -8.61
C LEU A 91 0.21 0.99 -7.40
N GLY A 92 -0.11 1.80 -6.39
CA GLY A 92 -0.90 1.38 -5.23
C GLY A 92 -2.27 0.80 -5.62
N ALA A 93 -2.98 1.44 -6.56
CA ALA A 93 -4.27 0.96 -7.07
C ALA A 93 -4.14 -0.40 -7.78
N VAL A 94 -3.09 -0.59 -8.59
CA VAL A 94 -2.79 -1.89 -9.22
C VAL A 94 -2.49 -2.95 -8.16
N LEU A 95 -1.76 -2.60 -7.09
CA LEU A 95 -1.47 -3.53 -5.99
C LEU A 95 -2.75 -3.93 -5.23
N LEU A 96 -3.66 -3.00 -4.96
CA LEU A 96 -4.96 -3.31 -4.35
C LEU A 96 -5.84 -4.14 -5.30
N GLY A 97 -5.85 -3.82 -6.59
CA GLY A 97 -6.59 -4.60 -7.60
C GLY A 97 -6.08 -6.04 -7.69
N THR A 98 -4.78 -6.24 -7.77
CA THR A 98 -4.18 -7.60 -7.79
C THR A 98 -4.43 -8.36 -6.49
N LEU A 99 -4.44 -7.67 -5.34
CA LEU A 99 -4.81 -8.27 -4.05
C LEU A 99 -6.28 -8.72 -4.04
N ALA A 100 -7.19 -7.91 -4.57
CA ALA A 100 -8.60 -8.25 -4.71
C ALA A 100 -8.82 -9.42 -5.67
N CYS A 101 -8.12 -9.43 -6.82
CA CYS A 101 -8.13 -10.55 -7.76
C CYS A 101 -7.67 -11.85 -7.08
N LEU A 102 -6.63 -11.80 -6.26
CA LEU A 102 -6.17 -12.96 -5.49
C LEU A 102 -7.27 -13.44 -4.53
N ALA A 103 -7.86 -12.54 -3.74
CA ALA A 103 -8.91 -12.85 -2.77
C ALA A 103 -10.16 -13.48 -3.42
N LYS A 104 -10.52 -12.99 -4.62
CA LYS A 104 -11.62 -13.54 -5.43
C LYS A 104 -11.27 -14.94 -5.95
N SER A 105 -10.05 -15.13 -6.46
CA SER A 105 -9.60 -16.40 -7.07
C SER A 105 -9.48 -17.52 -6.03
N THR A 106 -9.14 -17.19 -4.78
CA THR A 106 -9.05 -18.13 -3.66
C THR A 106 -10.38 -18.34 -2.94
N GLY A 107 -11.43 -17.56 -3.25
CA GLY A 107 -12.73 -17.65 -2.58
C GLY A 107 -12.79 -17.01 -1.19
N ILE A 108 -11.71 -16.35 -0.74
CA ILE A 108 -11.64 -15.65 0.55
C ILE A 108 -12.67 -14.51 0.61
N ASP A 109 -12.96 -13.87 -0.52
CA ASP A 109 -13.97 -12.80 -0.63
C ASP A 109 -15.34 -13.23 -0.07
N LYS A 110 -15.73 -14.49 -0.26
CA LYS A 110 -17.00 -15.00 0.30
C LYS A 110 -16.92 -15.06 1.82
N GLN A 111 -15.83 -15.61 2.39
CA GLN A 111 -15.65 -15.71 3.84
C GLN A 111 -15.60 -14.33 4.52
N MET A 112 -14.90 -13.37 3.92
CA MET A 112 -14.83 -12.00 4.46
C MET A 112 -16.16 -11.24 4.35
N LYS A 113 -16.93 -11.42 3.28
CA LYS A 113 -18.27 -10.81 3.14
C LYS A 113 -19.25 -11.32 4.19
N PHE A 114 -19.22 -12.62 4.50
CA PHE A 114 -20.04 -13.18 5.59
C PHE A 114 -19.65 -12.61 6.96
N ALA A 115 -18.35 -12.45 7.22
CA ALA A 115 -17.87 -11.82 8.45
C ALA A 115 -18.29 -10.34 8.55
N ALA A 116 -18.16 -9.56 7.47
CA ALA A 116 -18.55 -8.16 7.44
C ALA A 116 -20.07 -7.96 7.61
N GLN A 117 -20.90 -8.82 7.02
CA GLN A 117 -22.37 -8.74 7.21
C GLN A 117 -22.79 -9.08 8.65
N THR A 118 -22.05 -9.97 9.33
CA THR A 118 -22.32 -10.31 10.73
C THR A 118 -21.96 -9.16 11.67
N GLU A 119 -20.87 -8.44 11.39
CA GLU A 119 -20.45 -7.23 12.12
C GLU A 119 -21.44 -6.06 11.91
N VAL A 120 -21.84 -5.79 10.66
CA VAL A 120 -22.81 -4.72 10.35
C VAL A 120 -24.17 -5.00 11.01
N ARG A 121 -24.58 -6.26 11.09
CA ARG A 121 -25.82 -6.67 11.77
C ARG A 121 -25.73 -6.58 13.31
N ARG A 122 -24.54 -6.76 13.90
CA ARG A 122 -24.30 -6.50 15.33
C ARG A 122 -24.25 -5.00 15.64
N ALA A 123 -23.61 -4.20 14.80
CA ALA A 123 -23.54 -2.74 14.98
C ALA A 123 -24.93 -2.08 14.82
N THR A 124 -25.75 -2.54 13.87
CA THR A 124 -27.15 -2.05 13.72
C THR A 124 -28.10 -2.54 14.80
N ALA A 125 -27.75 -3.57 15.57
CA ALA A 125 -28.54 -4.00 16.73
C ALA A 125 -28.24 -3.17 18.01
N HIS A 126 -27.13 -2.43 18.04
CA HIS A 126 -26.70 -1.63 19.21
C HIS A 126 -26.84 -0.10 19.04
N ALA A 127 -27.44 0.39 17.95
CA ALA A 127 -27.66 1.82 17.75
C ALA A 127 -29.03 2.12 17.11
N ARG A 128 -30.09 2.01 17.92
CA ARG A 128 -31.26 2.88 17.77
C ARG A 128 -31.39 3.69 19.05
N ILE A 129 -30.51 4.69 19.21
CA ILE A 129 -30.79 5.79 20.12
C ILE A 129 -31.41 6.88 19.24
N ASP A 130 -32.74 6.91 19.24
CA ASP A 130 -33.54 8.00 18.66
C ASP A 130 -33.47 9.18 19.63
N GLY A 131 -32.33 9.86 19.62
CA GLY A 131 -32.08 11.07 20.40
C GLY A 131 -31.65 12.19 19.45
N PRO A 132 -32.00 13.46 19.73
CA PRO A 132 -31.53 14.57 18.92
C PRO A 132 -29.99 14.54 18.89
N GLU A 133 -29.42 14.55 17.70
CA GLU A 133 -27.98 14.54 17.48
C GLU A 133 -27.34 15.70 18.28
N ASP A 134 -26.43 15.38 19.20
CA ASP A 134 -25.68 16.38 19.97
C ASP A 134 -24.67 17.05 19.04
N ILE A 135 -25.11 18.13 18.41
CA ILE A 135 -24.27 19.01 17.60
C ILE A 135 -23.34 19.72 18.58
N GLY A 136 -22.12 19.18 18.72
CA GLY A 136 -21.11 19.69 19.63
C GLY A 136 -20.91 21.20 19.54
N GLU A 137 -20.57 21.81 20.68
CA GLU A 137 -20.47 23.25 20.84
C GLU A 137 -19.23 23.84 20.14
N VAL A 138 -19.45 24.89 19.34
CA VAL A 138 -18.38 25.62 18.65
C VAL A 138 -17.66 26.52 19.65
N LEU A 139 -16.43 26.16 20.02
CA LEU A 139 -15.57 27.03 20.81
C LEU A 139 -14.97 28.14 19.92
N SER A 140 -15.50 29.35 20.05
CA SER A 140 -14.91 30.56 19.45
C SER A 140 -13.56 30.87 20.09
N ARG A 141 -12.55 31.16 19.25
CA ARG A 141 -11.16 31.37 19.69
C ARG A 141 -10.81 32.82 20.06
N ASP A 142 -11.82 33.66 20.25
CA ASP A 142 -11.65 35.09 20.49
C ASP A 142 -12.40 35.52 21.75
N ASN A 143 -11.79 35.32 22.91
CA ASN A 143 -11.65 36.37 23.92
C ASN A 143 -10.75 35.91 25.06
N ALA A 144 -9.73 36.72 25.31
CA ALA A 144 -8.85 36.59 26.44
C ALA A 144 -9.58 36.92 27.76
N LEU A 145 -9.09 36.25 28.82
CA LEU A 145 -9.01 36.70 30.22
C LEU A 145 -10.19 36.34 31.17
N LEU A 146 -10.01 35.25 31.94
CA LEU A 146 -9.94 35.18 33.43
C LEU A 146 -10.59 33.90 33.99
N GLY A 147 -9.82 33.10 34.75
CA GLY A 147 -10.39 32.09 35.65
C GLY A 147 -9.52 30.86 35.95
N PHE A 148 -8.39 31.06 36.63
CA PHE A 148 -7.76 30.20 37.65
C PHE A 148 -7.82 28.65 37.58
N GLY A 149 -6.65 28.00 37.62
CA GLY A 149 -6.53 26.57 37.93
C GLY A 149 -5.16 25.92 37.68
N GLU A 150 -4.09 26.50 38.24
CA GLU A 150 -2.86 25.88 38.76
C GLU A 150 -2.50 24.42 38.33
N PHE A 151 -1.40 24.23 37.57
CA PHE A 151 -0.19 23.53 38.07
C PHE A 151 0.98 23.49 37.05
N LEU A 152 2.15 23.86 37.57
CA LEU A 152 3.53 23.56 37.16
C LEU A 152 4.17 24.23 35.90
N GLU A 153 4.83 25.36 36.18
CA GLU A 153 6.17 25.82 35.77
C GLU A 153 6.90 25.07 34.62
N LYS A 154 7.14 25.70 33.44
CA LYS A 154 8.26 26.61 33.03
C LYS A 154 9.62 25.89 32.78
N PRO A 155 10.56 26.46 31.98
CA PRO A 155 10.42 27.04 30.63
C PRO A 155 11.64 26.71 29.72
N CYS A 156 11.58 26.98 28.41
CA CYS A 156 12.66 27.76 27.79
C CYS A 156 12.22 28.44 26.49
N SER A 157 12.48 29.73 26.45
CA SER A 157 12.21 30.71 25.41
C SER A 157 13.31 30.76 24.35
N LYS A 158 12.87 30.79 23.09
CA LYS A 158 13.21 31.72 21.99
C LYS A 158 14.60 32.41 21.90
N LEU A 159 15.07 32.42 20.64
CA LEU A 159 15.92 33.37 19.90
C LEU A 159 17.44 33.28 20.10
N GLU A 160 18.18 32.96 19.03
CA GLU A 160 19.00 33.92 18.26
C GLU A 160 19.90 33.23 17.20
N GLU A 161 20.39 34.05 16.27
CA GLU A 161 21.00 33.78 14.96
C GLU A 161 22.24 32.86 14.86
N CYS A 162 22.44 32.35 13.63
CA CYS A 162 23.69 31.78 13.10
C CYS A 162 24.84 32.81 13.04
N PRO A 163 26.10 32.33 13.07
CA PRO A 163 27.02 32.77 12.04
C PRO A 163 27.89 31.67 11.41
N LYS A 164 28.27 31.99 10.17
CA LYS A 164 29.06 31.26 9.18
C LYS A 164 30.52 31.07 9.63
N SER A 165 31.15 29.96 9.21
CA SER A 165 32.54 30.00 8.75
C SER A 165 32.77 28.97 7.64
N SER A 166 33.50 29.39 6.61
CA SER A 166 33.91 28.63 5.42
C SER A 166 35.41 28.93 5.16
N PRO A 167 36.03 28.51 4.05
CA PRO A 167 36.83 27.29 3.89
C PRO A 167 38.28 27.58 3.41
N LYS A 168 39.10 26.54 3.12
CA LYS A 168 40.26 26.47 2.17
C LYS A 168 40.99 25.13 2.41
N LYS A 169 41.64 24.40 1.49
CA LYS A 169 42.15 24.51 0.10
C LYS A 169 42.57 23.05 -0.29
N SER A 170 42.73 22.55 -1.51
CA SER A 170 43.29 23.10 -2.75
C SER A 170 43.19 22.09 -3.94
N ASN A 171 42.94 22.65 -5.15
CA ASN A 171 43.51 22.34 -6.49
C ASN A 171 43.22 20.96 -7.14
N LYS A 172 43.02 20.77 -8.47
CA LYS A 172 43.35 21.56 -9.68
C LYS A 172 42.58 20.99 -10.92
N ILE A 173 41.96 21.86 -11.70
CA ILE A 173 41.88 22.01 -13.19
C ILE A 173 42.01 20.75 -14.09
N THR A 174 41.02 20.53 -14.98
CA THR A 174 41.18 20.62 -16.46
C THR A 174 39.82 20.69 -17.18
N ASP A 175 39.73 21.65 -18.09
CA ASP A 175 38.66 21.96 -19.05
C ASP A 175 38.32 20.80 -20.00
N PHE A 176 37.06 20.70 -20.46
CA PHE A 176 36.74 20.36 -21.85
C PHE A 176 35.29 20.75 -22.22
N ALA A 177 35.22 21.80 -23.07
CA ALA A 177 34.34 22.04 -24.21
C ALA A 177 32.85 21.60 -24.19
N VAL A 178 32.00 22.64 -24.27
CA VAL A 178 30.60 22.65 -24.70
C VAL A 178 30.42 22.08 -26.12
N LYS A 179 29.43 21.20 -26.31
CA LYS A 179 28.72 21.02 -27.60
C LYS A 179 27.21 20.87 -27.36
N GLN A 180 26.46 21.78 -27.97
CA GLN A 180 25.00 21.81 -28.02
C GLN A 180 24.47 20.78 -29.02
N SER A 181 23.38 20.05 -28.68
CA SER A 181 22.53 19.40 -29.69
C SER A 181 21.08 19.19 -29.23
N LYS A 182 20.20 20.05 -29.76
CA LYS A 182 18.80 19.87 -30.19
C LYS A 182 17.83 19.02 -29.32
N ILE A 183 16.89 19.73 -28.69
CA ILE A 183 15.68 19.19 -28.04
C ILE A 183 14.73 18.61 -29.10
N LYS A 184 14.52 17.28 -29.11
CA LYS A 184 13.40 16.64 -29.82
C LYS A 184 12.22 16.52 -28.87
N LYS A 185 11.07 17.09 -29.24
CA LYS A 185 9.79 16.94 -28.52
C LYS A 185 9.45 15.46 -28.36
N ARG A 186 9.41 14.96 -27.12
CA ARG A 186 8.93 13.61 -26.80
C ARG A 186 7.41 13.58 -27.00
N LYS A 187 6.93 12.77 -27.95
CA LYS A 187 5.52 12.36 -27.99
C LYS A 187 5.16 11.75 -26.62
N LYS A 188 4.02 12.13 -26.04
CA LYS A 188 3.47 11.46 -24.85
C LYS A 188 3.43 9.97 -25.15
N LYS A 189 4.23 9.18 -24.43
CA LYS A 189 4.08 7.74 -24.44
C LYS A 189 2.72 7.45 -23.81
N LYS A 190 1.87 6.68 -24.48
CA LYS A 190 0.78 5.98 -23.78
C LYS A 190 1.41 5.30 -22.57
N ASP A 191 0.78 5.45 -21.41
CA ASP A 191 1.32 4.84 -20.20
C ASP A 191 1.25 3.33 -20.39
N ALA A 192 2.34 2.62 -20.12
CA ALA A 192 2.40 1.16 -20.29
C ALA A 192 1.41 0.41 -19.37
N ILE A 193 0.75 1.15 -18.47
CA ILE A 193 -0.37 0.69 -17.66
C ILE A 193 -1.63 0.57 -18.52
N ASP A 194 -1.90 1.54 -19.41
CA ASP A 194 -3.06 1.53 -20.30
C ASP A 194 -2.99 0.34 -21.28
N ASP A 195 -1.80 0.04 -21.82
CA ASP A 195 -1.58 -1.13 -22.69
C ASP A 195 -1.80 -2.48 -21.95
N LEU A 196 -1.68 -2.51 -20.61
CA LEU A 196 -1.93 -3.71 -19.81
C LEU A 196 -3.43 -3.96 -19.61
N PHE A 197 -4.26 -2.92 -19.67
CA PHE A 197 -5.70 -3.00 -19.43
C PHE A 197 -6.55 -2.91 -20.71
N ASP A 198 -6.00 -2.46 -21.84
CA ASP A 198 -6.67 -2.42 -23.16
C ASP A 198 -7.10 -3.83 -23.65
N ASN A 199 -6.54 -4.92 -23.10
CA ASN A 199 -6.89 -6.31 -23.47
C ASN A 199 -7.92 -6.98 -22.53
N LEU A 200 -8.52 -6.25 -21.59
CA LEU A 200 -9.45 -6.80 -20.59
C LEU A 200 -10.92 -6.38 -20.81
N LEU A 201 -11.23 -5.77 -21.96
CA LEU A 201 -12.54 -5.26 -22.35
C LEU A 201 -13.10 -6.02 -23.55
#